data_AF-A0A3M7ITB9-F1
#
_entry.id   AF-A0A3M7ITB9-F1
#
_cell.length_a   1.000
_cell.length_b   1.000
_cell.length_c   1.000
_cell.angle_alpha   90.00
_cell.angle_beta   90.00
_cell.angle_gamma   90.00
#
_symmetry.space_group_name_H-M   'P 1'
#
loop_
_entity.id
_entity.type
_entity.pdbx_description
1 polymer ?
#
loop_
_entity_poly.entity_id
_entity_poly.type
_entity_poly.pdbx_seq_one_letter_code
_entity_poly.pdbx_strand_id
1 'polypeptide(L)'
;MCAATLPCVPALLSTRRLLAEDDFPEPKQAEIRFVTQPTFATHLQRSCCRAQRITVKMPLTLDAKEWFDQEAFSDVTLRFGSNERRCHKLILCAKSDYFKDLLSPEKRFAEAHQPIVELKDDDCAAVEAMLRWLYTFDYESSCPSGHELAPDGHLRVVVVADKYMLDGLRDEALRRLGKILETISVDELVEILPNLGPGSHYPKQVVELASNIRRLRLHSLLEKENFRSLLQNDTELAMCVINELRAEVKRDVGAGLVEKRWTRCECKRQELGEKLKPGETYTCTQFKCKRSIPASSPLHKPVWLKPS
;
A
#
# COMPACT_ATOMS: atom_id res chain seq x y z
N MET A 1 4.82 54.02 10.58
CA MET A 1 6.02 53.67 11.36
C MET A 1 6.09 52.16 11.48
N CYS A 2 7.20 51.62 10.97
CA CYS A 2 7.73 50.25 11.03
C CYS A 2 6.86 49.04 10.63
N ALA A 3 7.09 48.63 9.39
CA ALA A 3 7.05 47.25 8.91
C ALA A 3 8.29 46.47 9.41
N ALA A 4 8.12 45.16 9.59
CA ALA A 4 9.18 44.14 9.68
C ALA A 4 8.56 42.83 9.14
N THR A 5 8.74 42.44 7.87
CA THR A 5 9.94 41.88 7.21
C THR A 5 10.42 40.57 7.86
N LEU A 6 9.86 39.47 7.36
CA LEU A 6 10.35 38.10 7.57
C LEU A 6 11.67 37.89 6.80
N PRO A 7 12.70 37.24 7.36
CA PRO A 7 13.89 36.90 6.59
C PRO A 7 13.68 35.65 5.73
N CYS A 8 14.12 35.79 4.49
CA CYS A 8 14.22 34.82 3.41
C CYS A 8 15.27 33.74 3.75
N VAL A 9 14.93 32.45 3.57
CA VAL A 9 15.89 31.34 3.68
C VAL A 9 16.47 31.07 2.28
N PRO A 10 17.81 31.07 2.10
CA PRO A 10 18.41 30.93 0.78
C PRO A 10 18.41 29.49 0.28
N ALA A 11 18.08 29.34 -1.01
CA ALA A 11 18.31 28.12 -1.79
C ALA A 11 19.82 27.85 -1.90
N LEU A 12 20.26 26.65 -1.52
CA LEU A 12 21.61 26.18 -1.78
C LEU A 12 21.64 25.32 -3.04
N LEU A 13 22.26 25.93 -4.05
CA LEU A 13 22.59 25.38 -5.35
C LEU A 13 23.59 24.22 -5.27
N SER A 14 23.35 23.28 -6.17
CA SER A 14 24.30 22.30 -6.72
C SER A 14 25.72 22.84 -6.84
N THR A 15 26.66 22.17 -6.17
CA THR A 15 28.08 22.19 -6.55
C THR A 15 28.60 20.76 -6.60
N ARG A 16 28.68 20.25 -7.83
CA ARG A 16 29.40 19.03 -8.21
C ARG A 16 30.89 19.27 -7.94
N ARG A 17 31.48 18.59 -6.97
CA ARG A 17 32.94 18.53 -6.79
C ARG A 17 33.42 17.10 -6.99
N LEU A 18 34.28 16.96 -8.00
CA LEU A 18 35.04 15.77 -8.35
C LEU A 18 35.98 15.40 -7.19
N LEU A 19 35.90 14.16 -6.73
CA LEU A 19 36.95 13.42 -6.02
C LEU A 19 36.90 12.01 -6.64
N ALA A 20 37.84 11.71 -7.55
CA ALA A 20 39.11 11.05 -7.27
C ALA A 20 38.89 9.58 -6.91
N GLU A 21 39.25 8.73 -7.87
CA GLU A 21 39.18 7.28 -7.82
C GLU A 21 40.15 6.72 -6.78
N ASP A 22 39.69 5.77 -5.97
CA ASP A 22 40.55 4.86 -5.23
C ASP A 22 39.93 3.46 -5.22
N ASP A 23 40.78 2.49 -5.57
CA ASP A 23 40.54 1.09 -5.91
C ASP A 23 39.70 0.28 -4.90
N PHE A 24 38.64 -0.37 -5.39
CA PHE A 24 37.95 -1.47 -4.71
C PHE A 24 38.39 -2.82 -5.33
N PRO A 25 38.88 -3.80 -4.55
CA PRO A 25 39.07 -5.16 -5.06
C PRO A 25 37.73 -5.93 -5.09
N GLU A 26 37.38 -6.48 -6.25
CA GLU A 26 36.19 -7.30 -6.48
C GLU A 26 36.14 -8.60 -5.65
N PRO A 27 34.96 -9.03 -5.17
CA PRO A 27 34.79 -10.36 -4.58
C PRO A 27 34.59 -11.41 -5.68
N LYS A 28 35.48 -12.40 -5.68
CA LYS A 28 35.48 -13.56 -6.58
C LYS A 28 34.17 -14.35 -6.49
N GLN A 29 33.42 -14.41 -7.59
CA GLN A 29 32.30 -15.33 -7.79
C GLN A 29 32.85 -16.74 -7.98
N ALA A 30 32.40 -17.69 -7.16
CA ALA A 30 32.68 -19.10 -7.35
C ALA A 30 31.75 -19.67 -8.44
N GLU A 31 32.31 -19.97 -9.61
CA GLU A 31 31.63 -20.67 -10.70
C GLU A 31 31.27 -22.11 -10.31
N ILE A 32 29.96 -22.41 -10.25
CA ILE A 32 29.47 -23.79 -10.21
C ILE A 32 29.43 -24.30 -11.65
N ARG A 33 30.40 -25.15 -12.00
CA ARG A 33 30.46 -25.82 -13.31
C ARG A 33 29.40 -26.91 -13.39
N PHE A 34 28.41 -26.71 -14.25
CA PHE A 34 27.50 -27.76 -14.71
C PHE A 34 28.18 -28.57 -15.82
N VAL A 35 28.49 -29.84 -15.55
CA VAL A 35 28.90 -30.80 -16.58
C VAL A 35 27.68 -31.63 -16.97
N THR A 36 27.35 -31.60 -18.26
CA THR A 36 26.23 -32.32 -18.85
C THR A 36 26.69 -33.58 -19.61
N GLN A 37 25.96 -34.67 -19.35
CA GLN A 37 25.61 -35.80 -20.25
C GLN A 37 26.63 -36.95 -20.49
N PRO A 38 26.21 -38.10 -21.09
CA PRO A 38 25.24 -39.09 -20.59
C PRO A 38 25.73 -40.56 -20.82
N THR A 39 25.02 -41.58 -20.33
CA THR A 39 24.63 -42.81 -21.10
C THR A 39 23.96 -43.87 -20.20
N PHE A 40 22.97 -44.54 -20.82
CA PHE A 40 22.14 -45.65 -20.34
C PHE A 40 22.92 -46.84 -19.75
N ALA A 41 22.43 -47.41 -18.64
CA ALA A 41 22.12 -48.84 -18.54
C ALA A 41 21.32 -49.16 -17.26
N THR A 42 20.35 -50.04 -17.45
CA THR A 42 19.42 -50.68 -16.53
C THR A 42 20.04 -51.38 -15.32
N HIS A 43 19.55 -51.09 -14.11
CA HIS A 43 19.28 -52.14 -13.11
C HIS A 43 18.33 -51.62 -12.02
N LEU A 44 17.15 -52.24 -11.88
CA LEU A 44 16.26 -52.03 -10.75
C LEU A 44 16.92 -52.61 -9.50
N GLN A 45 17.33 -51.74 -8.57
CA GLN A 45 17.52 -52.12 -7.17
C GLN A 45 17.01 -50.98 -6.30
N ARG A 46 15.88 -51.24 -5.63
CA ARG A 46 15.29 -50.36 -4.62
C ARG A 46 16.24 -50.30 -3.42
N SER A 47 17.17 -49.35 -3.41
CA SER A 47 17.87 -48.96 -2.19
C SER A 47 16.97 -48.00 -1.42
N CYS A 48 16.54 -48.43 -0.24
CA CYS A 48 15.82 -47.61 0.73
C CYS A 48 16.78 -46.52 1.24
N CYS A 49 16.83 -45.38 0.57
CA CYS A 49 17.59 -44.21 1.03
C CYS A 49 16.83 -43.61 2.23
N ARG A 50 17.33 -43.90 3.43
CA ARG A 50 16.84 -43.34 4.70
C ARG A 50 16.99 -41.82 4.63
N ALA A 51 15.88 -41.11 4.42
CA ALA A 51 15.83 -39.65 4.50
C ALA A 51 16.29 -39.23 5.91
N GLN A 52 17.53 -38.78 6.02
CA GLN A 52 18.00 -38.14 7.24
C GLN A 52 17.25 -36.80 7.32
N ARG A 53 16.42 -36.67 8.37
CA ARG A 53 15.85 -35.38 8.75
C ARG A 53 17.02 -34.45 9.10
N ILE A 54 17.36 -33.55 8.18
CA ILE A 54 18.19 -32.39 8.51
C ILE A 54 17.31 -31.53 9.41
N THR A 55 17.51 -31.61 10.72
CA THR A 55 16.95 -30.61 11.64
C THR A 55 17.73 -29.33 11.44
N VAL A 56 17.23 -28.46 10.55
CA VAL A 56 17.63 -27.07 10.51
C VAL A 56 17.21 -26.47 11.84
N LYS A 57 18.14 -26.25 12.77
CA LYS A 57 17.89 -25.40 13.93
C LYS A 57 17.52 -24.04 13.36
N MET A 58 16.27 -23.63 13.55
CA MET A 58 15.87 -22.27 13.24
C MET A 58 16.80 -21.31 13.98
N PRO A 59 17.23 -20.21 13.35
CA PRO A 59 18.00 -19.20 14.05
C PRO A 59 17.20 -18.76 15.28
N LEU A 60 17.89 -18.59 16.41
CA LEU A 60 17.30 -18.02 17.62
C LEU A 60 16.72 -16.66 17.26
N THR A 61 15.41 -16.58 17.11
CA THR A 61 14.71 -15.32 16.91
C THR A 61 14.59 -14.65 18.28
N LEU A 62 15.13 -13.45 18.41
CA LEU A 62 14.90 -12.63 19.60
C LEU A 62 13.40 -12.34 19.67
N ASP A 63 12.71 -12.90 20.67
CA ASP A 63 11.34 -12.50 20.97
C ASP A 63 11.38 -11.16 21.70
N ALA A 64 11.29 -10.08 20.92
CA ALA A 64 11.33 -8.73 21.45
C ALA A 64 10.17 -8.47 22.43
N LYS A 65 9.02 -9.14 22.29
CA LYS A 65 7.83 -8.90 23.11
C LYS A 65 8.09 -9.06 24.61
N GLU A 66 8.90 -10.04 25.01
CA GLU A 66 9.21 -10.31 26.42
C GLU A 66 10.00 -9.17 27.09
N TRP A 67 10.64 -8.30 26.31
CA TRP A 67 11.49 -7.20 26.79
C TRP A 67 10.76 -5.87 26.87
N PHE A 68 9.47 -5.81 26.52
CA PHE A 68 8.70 -4.57 26.61
C PHE A 68 8.54 -4.13 28.07
N ASP A 69 8.90 -2.86 28.34
CA ASP A 69 8.87 -2.23 29.67
C ASP A 69 9.61 -3.02 30.78
N GLN A 70 10.63 -3.79 30.39
CA GLN A 70 11.48 -4.53 31.34
C GLN A 70 12.69 -3.71 31.74
N GLU A 71 13.09 -3.81 33.02
CA GLU A 71 14.30 -3.15 33.53
C GLU A 71 15.58 -3.85 33.06
N ALA A 72 15.52 -5.18 32.89
CA ALA A 72 16.64 -5.98 32.45
C ALA A 72 17.11 -5.54 31.06
N PHE A 73 18.38 -5.16 30.94
CA PHE A 73 19.04 -4.67 29.72
C PHE A 73 18.49 -3.35 29.16
N SER A 74 17.55 -2.69 29.85
CA SER A 74 17.13 -1.34 29.48
C SER A 74 18.28 -0.35 29.67
N ASP A 75 18.44 0.53 28.69
CA ASP A 75 19.53 1.51 28.59
C ASP A 75 19.00 2.92 28.26
N VAL A 76 17.68 3.07 28.16
CA VAL A 76 16.98 4.36 28.02
C VAL A 76 15.57 4.27 28.61
N THR A 77 15.12 5.35 29.24
CA THR A 77 13.72 5.53 29.67
C THR A 77 13.08 6.59 28.79
N LEU A 78 11.96 6.25 28.13
CA LEU A 78 11.16 7.21 27.38
C LEU A 78 10.04 7.74 28.28
N ARG A 79 9.98 9.06 28.44
CA ARG A 79 8.93 9.77 29.19
C ARG A 79 7.98 10.46 28.23
N PHE A 80 6.68 10.30 28.43
CA PHE A 80 5.65 10.95 27.62
C PHE A 80 4.42 11.26 28.50
N GLY A 81 4.08 12.54 28.62
CA GLY A 81 3.07 13.00 29.57
C GLY A 81 3.41 12.58 31.02
N SER A 82 2.49 11.87 31.67
CA SER A 82 2.69 11.30 33.01
C SER A 82 3.27 9.87 33.01
N ASN A 83 3.48 9.28 31.83
CA ASN A 83 3.91 7.90 31.69
C ASN A 83 5.40 7.81 31.39
N GLU A 84 5.99 6.69 31.81
CA GLU A 84 7.36 6.32 31.49
C GLU A 84 7.42 4.86 31.07
N ARG A 85 8.34 4.54 30.16
CA ARG A 85 8.63 3.18 29.73
C ARG A 85 10.13 2.94 29.68
N ARG A 86 10.56 1.82 30.27
CA ARG A 86 11.94 1.35 30.13
C ARG A 86 12.11 0.67 28.78
N CYS A 87 13.12 1.10 28.03
CA CYS A 87 13.32 0.73 26.64
C CYS A 87 14.77 0.34 26.35
N HIS A 88 14.97 -0.26 25.18
CA HIS A 88 16.25 -0.73 24.69
C HIS A 88 16.63 0.07 23.44
N LYS A 89 17.69 0.87 23.50
CA LYS A 89 18.17 1.73 22.41
C LYS A 89 18.33 0.93 21.12
N LEU A 90 18.86 -0.29 21.20
CA LEU A 90 19.05 -1.17 20.05
C LEU A 90 17.72 -1.47 19.33
N ILE A 91 16.64 -1.75 20.06
CA ILE A 91 15.32 -2.04 19.47
C ILE A 91 14.75 -0.78 18.81
N LEU A 92 14.82 0.37 19.50
CA LEU A 92 14.35 1.65 18.97
C LEU A 92 15.09 2.04 17.68
N CYS A 93 16.43 2.02 17.72
CA CYS A 93 17.28 2.44 16.60
C CYS A 93 17.25 1.47 15.41
N ALA A 94 16.98 0.18 15.66
CA ALA A 94 16.85 -0.80 14.58
C ALA A 94 15.58 -0.60 13.74
N LYS A 95 14.59 0.14 14.26
CA LYS A 95 13.27 0.28 13.66
C LYS A 95 12.92 1.72 13.25
N SER A 96 13.55 2.71 13.87
CA SER A 96 13.30 4.13 13.63
C SER A 96 14.61 4.84 13.33
N ASP A 97 14.69 5.45 12.15
CA ASP A 97 15.80 6.34 11.82
C ASP A 97 15.80 7.59 12.71
N TYR A 98 14.65 8.00 13.24
CA TYR A 98 14.54 9.11 14.17
C TYR A 98 15.28 8.77 15.47
N PHE A 99 14.97 7.62 16.07
CA PHE A 99 15.65 7.20 17.31
C PHE A 99 17.11 6.86 17.07
N LYS A 100 17.45 6.28 15.91
CA LYS A 100 18.83 6.04 15.50
C LYS A 100 19.62 7.33 15.48
N ASP A 101 19.05 8.40 14.94
CA ASP A 101 19.69 9.71 14.90
C ASP A 101 19.76 10.36 16.27
N LEU A 102 18.64 10.37 17.01
CA LEU A 102 18.54 11.00 18.33
C LEU A 102 19.48 10.37 19.36
N LEU A 103 19.63 9.04 19.31
CA LEU A 103 20.39 8.25 20.29
C LEU A 103 21.79 7.90 19.82
N SER A 104 22.19 8.32 18.62
CA SER A 104 23.53 8.04 18.08
C SER A 104 24.61 8.79 18.88
N PRO A 105 25.67 8.09 19.34
CA PRO A 105 26.81 8.74 19.99
C PRO A 105 27.60 9.69 19.08
N GLU A 106 27.50 9.52 17.76
CA GLU A 106 28.21 10.34 16.77
C GLU A 106 27.53 11.69 16.55
N LYS A 107 26.23 11.79 16.86
CA LYS A 107 25.46 13.02 16.72
C LYS A 107 25.53 13.83 18.02
N ARG A 108 25.45 15.16 17.88
CA ARG A 108 25.61 16.11 19.00
C ARG A 108 24.30 16.36 19.77
N PHE A 109 23.41 15.38 19.82
CA PHE A 109 22.17 15.47 20.58
C PHE A 109 22.44 15.18 22.06
N ALA A 110 21.88 15.98 22.96
CA ALA A 110 22.09 15.79 24.40
C ALA A 110 21.44 14.47 24.87
N GLU A 111 20.34 14.11 24.23
CA GLU A 111 19.51 12.93 24.46
C GLU A 111 20.30 11.63 24.28
N ALA A 112 21.30 11.60 23.39
CA ALA A 112 22.13 10.41 23.18
C ALA A 112 22.87 9.96 24.45
N HIS A 113 23.20 10.92 25.33
CA HIS A 113 23.92 10.70 26.58
C HIS A 113 23.03 10.74 27.82
N GLN A 114 21.73 11.02 27.66
CA GLN A 114 20.79 11.08 28.77
C GLN A 114 20.17 9.70 29.04
N PRO A 115 19.94 9.33 30.32
CA PRO A 115 19.24 8.11 30.66
C PRO A 115 17.73 8.21 30.40
N ILE A 116 17.18 9.43 30.35
CA ILE A 116 15.77 9.72 30.17
C ILE A 116 15.61 10.63 28.96
N VAL A 117 14.77 10.24 28.01
CA VAL A 117 14.41 11.04 26.84
C VAL A 117 12.93 11.38 26.93
N GLU A 118 12.62 12.66 26.84
CA GLU A 118 11.24 13.16 26.95
C GLU A 118 10.63 13.40 25.58
N LEU A 119 9.54 12.69 25.29
CA LEU A 119 8.74 12.83 24.07
C LEU A 119 7.62 13.84 24.35
N LYS A 120 7.77 15.05 23.80
CA LYS A 120 6.86 16.18 24.02
C LYS A 120 5.84 16.31 22.91
N ASP A 121 4.69 16.87 23.28
CA ASP A 121 3.60 17.27 22.38
C ASP A 121 2.95 16.13 21.58
N ASP A 122 3.06 14.89 22.08
CA ASP A 122 2.42 13.72 21.48
C ASP A 122 1.28 13.16 22.35
N ASP A 123 0.31 12.53 21.70
CA ASP A 123 -0.75 11.81 22.38
C ASP A 123 -0.19 10.58 23.12
N CYS A 124 -0.42 10.52 24.43
CA CYS A 124 0.14 9.47 25.28
C CYS A 124 -0.31 8.06 24.89
N ALA A 125 -1.54 7.89 24.41
CA ALA A 125 -2.04 6.58 24.00
C ALA A 125 -1.41 6.14 22.67
N ALA A 126 -1.22 7.08 21.74
CA ALA A 126 -0.54 6.80 20.48
C ALA A 126 0.96 6.50 20.66
N VAL A 127 1.64 7.19 21.58
CA VAL A 127 3.04 6.87 21.93
C VAL A 127 3.14 5.49 22.58
N GLU A 128 2.24 5.16 23.52
CA GLU A 128 2.19 3.82 24.12
C GLU A 128 1.97 2.74 23.04
N ALA A 129 1.04 2.97 22.11
CA ALA A 129 0.76 2.10 20.97
C ALA A 129 2.01 1.92 20.07
N MET A 130 2.70 3.01 19.75
CA MET A 130 3.96 2.99 19.00
C MET A 130 5.04 2.17 19.71
N LEU A 131 5.25 2.41 21.00
CA LEU A 131 6.26 1.69 21.78
C LEU A 131 5.96 0.20 21.85
N ARG A 132 4.70 -0.20 21.98
CA ARG A 132 4.33 -1.62 21.91
C ARG A 132 4.65 -2.23 20.56
N TRP A 133 4.27 -1.54 19.48
CA TRP A 133 4.54 -2.02 18.13
C TRP A 133 6.01 -2.27 17.85
N LEU A 134 6.91 -1.45 18.39
CA LEU A 134 8.35 -1.64 18.26
C LEU A 134 8.86 -2.99 18.80
N TYR A 135 8.13 -3.58 19.77
CA TYR A 135 8.48 -4.85 20.39
C TYR A 135 7.62 -6.02 19.89
N THR A 136 6.38 -5.77 19.48
CA THR A 136 5.40 -6.83 19.15
C THR A 136 4.96 -6.87 17.70
N PHE A 137 5.24 -5.82 16.91
CA PHE A 137 4.65 -5.57 15.59
C PHE A 137 3.12 -5.48 15.57
N ASP A 138 2.49 -5.28 16.73
CA ASP A 138 1.04 -5.09 16.86
C ASP A 138 0.71 -4.12 18.00
N TYR A 139 0.32 -2.89 17.63
CA TYR A 139 0.04 -1.83 18.59
C TYR A 139 -1.30 -1.99 19.33
N GLU A 140 -2.16 -2.93 18.90
CA GLU A 140 -3.47 -3.18 19.54
C GLU A 140 -3.49 -4.44 20.41
N SER A 141 -2.40 -5.21 20.40
CA SER A 141 -2.28 -6.52 21.07
C SER A 141 -2.59 -6.54 22.57
N SER A 142 -2.63 -5.39 23.23
CA SER A 142 -2.91 -5.26 24.66
C SER A 142 -4.00 -4.23 24.94
N CYS A 143 -4.86 -3.90 23.97
CA CYS A 143 -6.11 -3.19 24.24
C CYS A 143 -6.95 -4.05 25.19
N PRO A 144 -7.11 -3.66 26.48
CA PRO A 144 -7.71 -4.52 27.51
C PRO A 144 -9.16 -4.90 27.19
N SER A 145 -9.80 -4.11 26.33
CA SER A 145 -11.17 -4.25 25.91
C SER A 145 -11.35 -5.26 24.77
N GLY A 146 -10.28 -5.70 24.09
CA GLY A 146 -10.38 -6.54 22.88
C GLY A 146 -11.11 -5.87 21.71
N HIS A 147 -11.42 -4.58 21.83
CA HIS A 147 -12.06 -3.78 20.80
C HIS A 147 -11.00 -3.12 19.92
N GLU A 148 -11.22 -3.17 18.60
CA GLU A 148 -10.45 -2.41 17.61
C GLU A 148 -10.53 -0.90 17.94
N LEU A 149 -9.45 -0.15 17.67
CA LEU A 149 -9.45 1.29 17.92
C LEU A 149 -10.51 1.99 17.04
N ALA A 150 -11.08 3.07 17.56
CA ALA A 150 -11.87 3.98 16.74
C ALA A 150 -11.00 4.66 15.67
N PRO A 151 -11.59 5.18 14.57
CA PRO A 151 -10.85 5.88 13.51
C PRO A 151 -9.83 6.92 14.03
N ASP A 152 -10.25 7.76 14.98
CA ASP A 152 -9.40 8.79 15.59
C ASP A 152 -8.17 8.21 16.30
N GLY A 153 -8.29 7.02 16.88
CA GLY A 153 -7.17 6.34 17.52
C GLY A 153 -6.10 5.95 16.49
N HIS A 154 -6.52 5.38 15.36
CA HIS A 154 -5.61 5.06 14.26
C HIS A 154 -4.95 6.31 13.68
N LEU A 155 -5.68 7.42 13.53
CA LEU A 155 -5.13 8.68 13.05
C LEU A 155 -4.03 9.21 13.97
N ARG A 156 -4.21 9.17 15.29
CA ARG A 156 -3.17 9.56 16.24
C ARG A 156 -1.92 8.68 16.12
N VAL A 157 -2.11 7.37 15.92
CA VAL A 157 -0.99 6.43 15.68
C VAL A 157 -0.27 6.77 14.37
N VAL A 158 -0.99 7.12 13.30
CA VAL A 158 -0.38 7.56 12.03
C VAL A 158 0.48 8.81 12.21
N VAL A 159 0.00 9.82 12.96
CA VAL A 159 0.74 11.05 13.24
C VAL A 159 2.04 10.76 13.99
N VAL A 160 1.96 9.96 15.04
CA VAL A 160 3.14 9.55 15.83
C VAL A 160 4.09 8.73 14.96
N ALA A 161 3.59 7.75 14.21
CA ALA A 161 4.42 6.92 13.33
C ALA A 161 5.16 7.75 12.28
N ASP A 162 4.52 8.77 11.70
CA ASP A 162 5.15 9.66 10.74
C ASP A 162 6.23 10.53 11.40
N LYS A 163 5.92 11.13 12.56
CA LYS A 163 6.87 11.94 13.36
C LYS A 163 8.14 11.17 13.72
N TYR A 164 7.99 9.90 14.12
CA TYR A 164 9.09 9.04 14.54
C TYR A 164 9.68 8.18 13.40
N MET A 165 9.31 8.46 12.15
CA MET A 165 9.83 7.77 10.95
C MET A 165 9.68 6.24 11.03
N LEU A 166 8.49 5.78 11.38
CA LEU A 166 8.10 4.37 11.52
C LEU A 166 7.13 3.96 10.42
N ASP A 167 7.66 3.81 9.20
CA ASP A 167 6.85 3.53 8.01
C ASP A 167 5.96 2.28 8.17
N GLY A 168 6.51 1.20 8.74
CA GLY A 168 5.76 -0.03 8.96
C GLY A 168 4.58 0.12 9.94
N LEU A 169 4.72 0.97 10.96
CA LEU A 169 3.61 1.28 11.88
C LEU A 169 2.58 2.16 11.19
N ARG A 170 3.03 3.17 10.44
CA ARG A 170 2.16 4.08 9.69
C ARG A 170 1.30 3.30 8.70
N ASP A 171 1.92 2.41 7.93
CA ASP A 171 1.24 1.62 6.90
C ASP A 171 0.23 0.65 7.52
N GLU A 172 0.57 0.01 8.64
CA GLU A 172 -0.35 -0.85 9.37
C GLU A 172 -1.54 -0.07 9.95
N ALA A 173 -1.31 1.09 10.54
CA ALA A 173 -2.36 1.94 11.08
C ALA A 173 -3.29 2.48 9.99
N LEU A 174 -2.74 2.91 8.84
CA LEU A 174 -3.50 3.30 7.65
C LEU A 174 -4.34 2.15 7.09
N ARG A 175 -3.79 0.93 7.05
CA ARG A 175 -4.49 -0.26 6.59
C ARG A 175 -5.70 -0.56 7.48
N ARG A 176 -5.55 -0.51 8.81
CA ARG A 176 -6.66 -0.73 9.75
C ARG A 176 -7.70 0.38 9.66
N LEU A 177 -7.27 1.65 9.63
CA LEU A 177 -8.15 2.79 9.41
C LEU A 177 -8.95 2.65 8.12
N GLY A 178 -8.29 2.29 7.01
CA GLY A 178 -8.93 2.08 5.72
C GLY A 178 -10.05 1.04 5.80
N LYS A 179 -9.79 -0.12 6.42
CA LYS A 179 -10.80 -1.16 6.62
C LYS A 179 -12.02 -0.66 7.41
N ILE A 180 -11.81 0.20 8.40
CA ILE A 180 -12.92 0.82 9.15
C ILE A 180 -13.68 1.77 8.22
N LEU A 181 -13.00 2.71 7.55
CA LEU A 181 -13.65 3.70 6.67
C LEU A 181 -14.40 3.07 5.48
N GLU A 182 -13.97 1.91 5.01
CA GLU A 182 -14.67 1.11 3.99
C GLU A 182 -16.01 0.56 4.50
N THR A 183 -16.13 0.25 5.79
CA THR A 183 -17.24 -0.51 6.38
C THR A 183 -18.21 0.32 7.22
N ILE A 184 -17.80 1.48 7.74
CA ILE A 184 -18.68 2.38 8.50
C ILE A 184 -19.91 2.82 7.69
N SER A 185 -20.92 3.31 8.38
CA SER A 185 -22.11 3.84 7.70
C SER A 185 -21.75 5.01 6.78
N VAL A 186 -22.53 5.20 5.73
CA VAL A 186 -22.30 6.33 4.80
C VAL A 186 -22.49 7.66 5.53
N ASP A 187 -23.41 7.73 6.50
CA ASP A 187 -23.67 8.95 7.27
C ASP A 187 -22.45 9.33 8.14
N GLU A 188 -21.88 8.39 8.90
CA GLU A 188 -20.63 8.60 9.65
C GLU A 188 -19.46 8.97 8.73
N LEU A 189 -19.37 8.32 7.57
CA LEU A 189 -18.29 8.61 6.60
C LEU A 189 -18.37 10.06 6.08
N VAL A 190 -19.57 10.59 5.85
CA VAL A 190 -19.78 11.97 5.41
C VAL A 190 -19.31 12.98 6.46
N GLU A 191 -19.45 12.66 7.74
CA GLU A 191 -19.00 13.51 8.84
C GLU A 191 -17.47 13.51 8.99
N ILE A 192 -16.82 12.36 8.79
CA ILE A 192 -15.38 12.20 9.02
C ILE A 192 -14.55 12.70 7.83
N LEU A 193 -14.96 12.40 6.58
CA LEU A 193 -14.16 12.64 5.38
C LEU A 193 -13.63 14.08 5.23
N PRO A 194 -14.40 15.15 5.50
CA PRO A 194 -13.91 16.53 5.38
C PRO A 194 -12.67 16.81 6.25
N ASN A 195 -12.61 16.20 7.44
CA ASN A 195 -11.50 16.40 8.37
C ASN A 195 -10.21 15.70 7.92
N LEU A 196 -10.31 14.76 6.97
CA LEU A 196 -9.19 14.00 6.42
C LEU A 196 -8.78 14.50 5.03
N GLY A 197 -9.45 15.54 4.52
CA GLY A 197 -9.24 16.06 3.17
C GLY A 197 -7.94 16.87 2.99
N PRO A 198 -7.72 17.40 1.78
CA PRO A 198 -6.68 18.39 1.52
C PRO A 198 -6.80 19.57 2.49
N GLY A 199 -5.67 20.03 3.03
CA GLY A 199 -5.65 21.09 4.04
C GLY A 199 -5.79 20.61 5.49
N SER A 200 -6.02 19.32 5.73
CA SER A 200 -5.89 18.74 7.06
C SER A 200 -4.43 18.78 7.56
N HIS A 201 -4.26 18.71 8.88
CA HIS A 201 -2.94 18.67 9.53
C HIS A 201 -2.30 17.27 9.50
N TYR A 202 -2.96 16.30 8.86
CA TYR A 202 -2.52 14.92 8.80
C TYR A 202 -1.49 14.69 7.70
N PRO A 203 -0.65 13.64 7.81
CA PRO A 203 0.26 13.24 6.75
C PRO A 203 -0.44 12.98 5.42
N LYS A 204 0.27 13.21 4.31
CA LYS A 204 -0.26 13.06 2.93
C LYS A 204 -0.95 11.71 2.69
N GLN A 205 -0.43 10.66 3.30
CA GLN A 205 -0.95 9.30 3.19
C GLN A 205 -2.38 9.17 3.74
N VAL A 206 -2.75 9.96 4.76
CA VAL A 206 -4.14 10.02 5.27
C VAL A 206 -5.06 10.68 4.25
N VAL A 207 -4.61 11.77 3.63
CA VAL A 207 -5.37 12.49 2.58
C VAL A 207 -5.58 11.61 1.35
N GLU A 208 -4.55 10.86 0.96
CA GLU A 208 -4.62 9.88 -0.11
C GLU A 208 -5.59 8.74 0.22
N LEU A 209 -5.54 8.20 1.45
CA LEU A 209 -6.49 7.19 1.94
C LEU A 209 -7.93 7.72 1.88
N ALA A 210 -8.19 8.90 2.43
CA ALA A 210 -9.52 9.52 2.42
C ALA A 210 -10.05 9.71 0.98
N SER A 211 -9.18 10.16 0.06
CA SER A 211 -9.53 10.30 -1.35
C SER A 211 -9.85 8.95 -2.01
N ASN A 212 -9.10 7.89 -1.67
CA ASN A 212 -9.37 6.54 -2.16
C ASN A 212 -10.70 6.00 -1.64
N ILE A 213 -11.01 6.18 -0.35
CA ILE A 213 -12.28 5.77 0.25
C ILE A 213 -13.45 6.53 -0.37
N ARG A 214 -13.34 7.85 -0.52
CA ARG A 214 -14.35 8.67 -1.19
C ARG A 214 -14.65 8.13 -2.59
N ARG A 215 -13.61 7.88 -3.39
CA ARG A 215 -13.77 7.33 -4.75
C ARG A 215 -14.43 5.96 -4.74
N LEU A 216 -14.03 5.07 -3.83
CA LEU A 216 -14.60 3.72 -3.72
C LEU A 216 -16.09 3.75 -3.40
N ARG A 217 -16.52 4.70 -2.55
CA ARG A 217 -17.90 4.80 -2.06
C ARG A 217 -18.68 5.97 -2.67
N LEU A 218 -18.20 6.53 -3.78
CA LEU A 218 -18.66 7.81 -4.32
C LEU A 218 -20.15 7.82 -4.65
N HIS A 219 -20.63 6.77 -5.32
CA HIS A 219 -22.05 6.68 -5.68
C HIS A 219 -22.96 6.68 -4.45
N SER A 220 -22.61 5.93 -3.41
CA SER A 220 -23.38 5.91 -2.16
C SER A 220 -23.32 7.24 -1.41
N LEU A 221 -22.17 7.93 -1.45
CA LEU A 221 -22.02 9.27 -0.88
C LEU A 221 -22.89 10.28 -1.62
N LEU A 222 -22.95 10.22 -2.94
CA LEU A 222 -23.77 11.12 -3.77
C LEU A 222 -25.28 10.95 -3.56
N GLU A 223 -25.75 9.85 -2.98
CA GLU A 223 -27.16 9.70 -2.59
C GLU A 223 -27.52 10.47 -1.31
N LYS A 224 -26.53 10.86 -0.51
CA LYS A 224 -26.76 11.56 0.77
C LYS A 224 -26.86 13.07 0.56
N GLU A 225 -27.92 13.66 1.10
CA GLU A 225 -28.13 15.12 1.07
C GLU A 225 -26.99 15.88 1.75
N ASN A 226 -26.53 15.40 2.91
CA ASN A 226 -25.44 16.02 3.66
C ASN A 226 -24.15 16.10 2.83
N PHE A 227 -23.84 15.06 2.06
CA PHE A 227 -22.68 15.07 1.16
C PHE A 227 -22.86 16.04 -0.01
N ARG A 228 -24.06 16.08 -0.61
CA ARG A 228 -24.37 17.07 -1.67
C ARG A 228 -24.22 18.50 -1.17
N SER A 229 -24.65 18.79 0.06
CA SER A 229 -24.47 20.09 0.71
C SER A 229 -22.99 20.42 0.94
N LEU A 230 -22.15 19.44 1.31
CA LEU A 230 -20.70 19.65 1.39
C LEU A 230 -20.10 20.04 0.04
N LEU A 231 -20.49 19.37 -1.06
CA LEU A 231 -20.03 19.72 -2.41
C LEU A 231 -20.49 21.13 -2.84
N GLN A 232 -21.64 21.62 -2.35
CA GLN A 232 -22.08 22.98 -2.65
C GLN A 232 -21.23 24.04 -1.94
N ASN A 233 -20.70 23.73 -0.76
CA ASN A 233 -19.92 24.65 0.06
C ASN A 233 -18.41 24.58 -0.23
N ASP A 234 -17.92 23.43 -0.71
CA ASP A 234 -16.51 23.20 -1.02
C ASP A 234 -16.33 23.00 -2.53
N THR A 235 -15.90 24.07 -3.21
CA THR A 235 -15.66 24.06 -4.65
C THR A 235 -14.49 23.17 -5.05
N GLU A 236 -13.45 23.07 -4.22
CA GLU A 236 -12.28 22.22 -4.52
C GLU A 236 -12.66 20.74 -4.47
N LEU A 237 -13.40 20.34 -3.43
CA LEU A 237 -13.93 18.99 -3.31
C LEU A 237 -14.91 18.68 -4.45
N ALA A 238 -15.80 19.60 -4.81
CA ALA A 238 -16.73 19.42 -5.92
C ALA A 238 -15.99 19.19 -7.25
N MET A 239 -14.94 19.98 -7.52
CA MET A 239 -14.11 19.80 -8.71
C MET A 239 -13.35 18.47 -8.68
N CYS A 240 -12.88 18.01 -7.52
CA CYS A 240 -12.28 16.69 -7.37
C CYS A 240 -13.28 15.58 -7.73
N VAL A 241 -14.49 15.63 -7.19
CA VAL A 241 -15.55 14.65 -7.47
C VAL A 241 -15.97 14.66 -8.95
N ILE A 242 -16.10 15.83 -9.57
CA ILE A 242 -16.39 15.94 -11.02
C ILE A 242 -15.29 15.26 -11.85
N ASN A 243 -14.03 15.47 -11.49
CA ASN A 243 -12.91 14.83 -12.18
C ASN A 243 -12.87 13.31 -11.97
N GLU A 244 -13.21 12.84 -10.76
CA GLU A 244 -13.34 11.41 -10.44
C GLU A 244 -14.44 10.74 -11.29
N LEU A 245 -15.64 11.33 -11.34
CA LEU A 245 -16.75 10.85 -12.19
C LEU A 245 -16.38 10.87 -13.68
N ARG A 246 -15.69 11.93 -14.14
CA ARG A 246 -15.21 11.99 -15.53
C ARG A 246 -14.20 10.88 -15.84
N ALA A 247 -13.33 10.55 -14.88
CA ALA A 247 -12.36 9.47 -15.03
C ALA A 247 -13.04 8.08 -15.03
N GLU A 248 -14.10 7.89 -14.25
CA GLU A 248 -14.95 6.70 -14.29
C GLU A 248 -15.60 6.50 -15.66
N VAL A 249 -16.25 7.54 -16.19
CA VAL A 249 -16.88 7.48 -17.53
C VAL A 249 -15.83 7.20 -18.61
N LYS A 250 -14.62 7.78 -18.54
CA LYS A 250 -13.55 7.47 -19.50
C LYS A 250 -13.12 6.00 -19.46
N ARG A 251 -13.10 5.37 -18.29
CA ARG A 251 -12.82 3.93 -18.16
C ARG A 251 -13.91 3.10 -18.81
N ASP A 252 -15.17 3.48 -18.65
CA ASP A 252 -16.31 2.79 -19.27
C ASP A 252 -16.37 2.98 -20.79
N VAL A 253 -16.00 4.16 -21.29
CA VAL A 253 -15.93 4.45 -22.74
C VAL A 253 -14.73 3.74 -23.40
N GLY A 254 -13.67 3.45 -22.64
CA GLY A 254 -12.56 2.60 -23.08
C GLY A 254 -12.99 1.14 -23.34
N ALA A 255 -14.08 0.70 -22.70
CA ALA A 255 -14.80 -0.53 -23.02
C ALA A 255 -15.95 -0.27 -24.04
N GLY A 256 -15.73 0.65 -24.99
CA GLY A 256 -16.71 1.00 -26.01
C GLY A 256 -17.31 -0.24 -26.68
N LEU A 257 -18.60 -0.18 -27.00
CA LEU A 257 -19.28 -1.29 -27.65
C LEU A 257 -18.54 -1.68 -28.93
N VAL A 258 -18.15 -2.95 -29.04
CA VAL A 258 -17.48 -3.48 -30.23
C VAL A 258 -18.55 -3.99 -31.20
N GLU A 259 -18.48 -3.55 -32.46
CA GLU A 259 -19.33 -4.10 -33.54
C GLU A 259 -18.89 -5.55 -33.80
N LYS A 260 -19.75 -6.51 -33.46
CA LYS A 260 -19.66 -7.91 -33.89
C LYS A 260 -20.79 -8.23 -34.85
N ARG A 261 -20.75 -9.38 -35.53
CA ARG A 261 -21.81 -9.81 -36.45
C ARG A 261 -22.26 -11.23 -36.16
N TRP A 262 -23.57 -11.40 -36.01
CA TRP A 262 -24.20 -12.72 -36.06
C TRP A 262 -24.29 -13.18 -37.50
N THR A 263 -23.70 -14.33 -37.79
CA THR A 263 -23.82 -14.96 -39.11
C THR A 263 -24.74 -16.16 -38.98
N ARG A 264 -25.90 -16.09 -39.63
CA ARG A 264 -26.81 -17.23 -39.73
C ARG A 264 -26.55 -17.99 -41.03
N CYS A 265 -25.99 -19.19 -40.94
CA CYS A 265 -25.94 -20.10 -42.08
C CYS A 265 -27.33 -20.72 -42.32
N GLU A 266 -27.67 -21.04 -43.57
CA GLU A 266 -28.95 -21.70 -43.85
C GLU A 266 -29.00 -23.18 -43.38
N CYS A 267 -27.89 -23.75 -42.90
CA CYS A 267 -27.93 -24.96 -42.05
C CYS A 267 -28.45 -24.70 -40.62
N LYS A 268 -29.00 -23.50 -40.37
CA LYS A 268 -29.54 -22.99 -39.09
C LYS A 268 -28.52 -22.72 -37.99
N ARG A 269 -27.22 -22.93 -38.24
CA ARG A 269 -26.14 -22.57 -37.31
C ARG A 269 -25.97 -21.06 -37.26
N GLN A 270 -25.78 -20.52 -36.07
CA GLN A 270 -25.53 -19.11 -35.82
C GLN A 270 -24.23 -18.97 -35.04
N GLU A 271 -23.35 -18.09 -35.52
CA GLU A 271 -22.08 -17.81 -34.87
C GLU A 271 -21.87 -16.31 -34.75
N LEU A 272 -21.32 -15.89 -33.62
CA LEU A 272 -20.92 -14.52 -33.39
C LEU A 272 -19.46 -14.38 -33.82
N GLY A 273 -19.20 -13.51 -34.78
CA GLY A 273 -17.87 -13.26 -35.31
C GLY A 273 -17.58 -11.78 -35.46
N GLU A 274 -16.40 -11.49 -36.00
CA GLU A 274 -16.01 -10.13 -36.37
C GLU A 274 -16.64 -9.71 -37.69
N LYS A 275 -16.55 -8.42 -38.00
CA LYS A 275 -16.97 -7.88 -39.28
C LYS A 275 -15.99 -8.35 -40.37
N LEU A 276 -16.50 -9.15 -41.31
CA LEU A 276 -15.75 -9.55 -42.50
C LEU A 276 -15.39 -8.33 -43.36
N LYS A 277 -14.18 -8.33 -43.92
CA LYS A 277 -13.75 -7.31 -44.88
C LYS A 277 -14.43 -7.52 -46.24
N PRO A 278 -14.55 -6.47 -47.07
CA PRO A 278 -15.02 -6.63 -48.45
C PRO A 278 -14.22 -7.70 -49.19
N GLY A 279 -14.90 -8.69 -49.79
CA GLY A 279 -14.27 -9.81 -50.50
C GLY A 279 -14.00 -11.05 -49.63
N GLU A 280 -14.09 -10.96 -48.31
CA GLU A 280 -14.00 -12.13 -47.43
C GLU A 280 -15.32 -12.91 -47.40
N THR A 281 -15.20 -14.20 -47.07
CA THR A 281 -16.33 -15.11 -46.94
C THR A 281 -16.28 -15.88 -45.62
N TYR A 282 -17.39 -15.94 -44.90
CA TYR A 282 -17.55 -16.82 -43.75
C TYR A 282 -17.75 -18.27 -44.21
N THR A 283 -17.00 -19.20 -43.62
CA THR A 283 -17.16 -20.64 -43.86
C THR A 283 -17.83 -21.28 -42.65
N CYS A 284 -18.93 -21.99 -42.87
CA CYS A 284 -19.62 -22.65 -41.77
C CYS A 284 -18.81 -23.82 -41.21
N THR A 285 -18.63 -23.84 -39.89
CA THR A 285 -17.89 -24.87 -39.14
C THR A 285 -18.66 -26.18 -38.94
N GLN A 286 -19.92 -26.27 -39.39
CA GLN A 286 -20.72 -27.49 -39.27
C GLN A 286 -20.18 -28.60 -40.19
N PHE A 287 -19.94 -29.79 -39.64
CA PHE A 287 -19.50 -30.96 -40.40
C PHE A 287 -20.49 -31.26 -41.54
N LYS A 288 -20.01 -31.20 -42.79
CA LYS A 288 -20.75 -31.32 -44.07
C LYS A 288 -21.45 -30.06 -44.62
N CYS A 289 -21.34 -28.89 -43.97
CA CYS A 289 -21.84 -27.64 -44.56
C CYS A 289 -20.78 -27.00 -45.46
N LYS A 290 -20.92 -27.10 -46.78
CA LYS A 290 -19.97 -26.53 -47.77
C LYS A 290 -20.24 -25.05 -48.10
N ARG A 291 -20.96 -24.32 -47.25
CA ARG A 291 -21.43 -22.98 -47.59
C ARG A 291 -20.42 -21.92 -47.18
N SER A 292 -20.12 -21.08 -48.17
CA SER A 292 -19.33 -19.87 -48.06
C SER A 292 -20.26 -18.67 -48.23
N ILE A 293 -20.33 -17.82 -47.21
CA ILE A 293 -21.23 -16.65 -47.18
C ILE A 293 -20.37 -15.40 -47.37
N PRO A 294 -20.56 -14.63 -48.45
CA PRO A 294 -19.78 -13.41 -48.69
C PRO A 294 -20.14 -12.32 -47.69
N ALA A 295 -19.17 -11.44 -47.39
CA ALA A 295 -19.33 -10.33 -46.45
C ALA A 295 -20.53 -9.40 -46.73
N SER A 296 -20.97 -9.31 -48.00
CA SER A 296 -22.13 -8.52 -48.44
C SER A 296 -23.49 -9.20 -48.17
N SER A 297 -23.51 -10.44 -47.67
CA SER A 297 -24.73 -11.20 -47.46
C SER A 297 -25.63 -10.61 -46.37
N PRO A 298 -26.96 -10.55 -46.57
CA PRO A 298 -27.91 -10.12 -45.54
C PRO A 298 -28.01 -11.10 -44.34
N LEU A 299 -27.35 -12.25 -44.45
CA LEU A 299 -27.25 -13.24 -43.36
C LEU A 299 -26.34 -12.80 -42.21
N HIS A 300 -25.54 -11.73 -42.42
CA HIS A 300 -24.75 -11.08 -41.39
C HIS A 300 -25.55 -9.96 -40.74
N LYS A 301 -25.88 -10.10 -39.45
CA LYS A 301 -26.58 -9.06 -38.67
C LYS A 301 -25.62 -8.39 -37.69
N PRO A 302 -25.52 -7.05 -37.68
CA PRO A 302 -24.68 -6.34 -36.72
C PRO A 302 -25.23 -6.45 -35.30
N VAL A 303 -24.33 -6.53 -34.33
CA VAL A 303 -24.62 -6.46 -32.89
C VAL A 303 -23.50 -5.69 -32.19
N TRP A 304 -23.87 -4.93 -31.17
CA TRP A 304 -22.94 -4.11 -30.39
C TRP A 304 -22.82 -4.72 -29.00
N LEU A 305 -21.61 -5.13 -28.62
CA LEU A 305 -21.36 -5.85 -27.37
C LEU A 305 -20.30 -5.13 -26.54
N LYS A 306 -20.43 -5.18 -25.21
CA LYS A 306 -19.33 -4.76 -24.34
C LYS A 306 -18.16 -5.73 -24.55
N PRO A 307 -16.92 -5.23 -24.72
CA PRO A 307 -15.75 -6.08 -24.79
C PRO A 307 -15.61 -6.87 -23.47
N SER A 308 -15.40 -8.18 -23.60
CA SER A 308 -15.21 -9.13 -22.50
C SER A 308 -13.86 -8.97 -21.82
#